data_AF-A0A939QV51-F1
#
_entry.id   AF-A0A939QV51-F1
#
_cell.length_a   1.000
_cell.length_b   1.000
_cell.length_c   1.000
_cell.angle_alpha   90.00
_cell.angle_beta   90.00
_cell.angle_gamma   90.00
#
_symmetry.space_group_name_H-M   'P 1'
#
loop_
_entity.id
_entity.type
_entity.pdbx_description
1 polymer ?
#
loop_
_entity_poly.entity_id
_entity_poly.type
_entity_poly.pdbx_seq_one_letter_code
_entity_poly.pdbx_strand_id
1 'polypeptide(L)' 'MTFVLIAAAAVRIQTLFPDIASEQPEIAWAKIRGLRNLVVHQYDRLDWRIIWDTVQSDLPRLVRQIHQLRHPNIQGE' A
#
# COMPACT_ATOMS: atom_id res chain seq x y z
N MET A 1 4.28 -8.39 -11.82
CA MET A 1 5.12 -8.73 -10.65
C MET A 1 5.19 -7.61 -9.61
N THR A 2 5.26 -6.32 -9.98
CA THR A 2 5.45 -5.19 -9.04
C THR A 2 4.38 -5.04 -7.94
N PHE A 3 3.09 -5.17 -8.27
CA PHE A 3 2.00 -5.03 -7.29
C PHE A 3 2.01 -6.07 -6.16
N VAL A 4 2.48 -7.29 -6.45
CA VAL A 4 2.58 -8.36 -5.44
C VAL A 4 3.61 -8.01 -4.37
N LEU A 5 4.72 -7.38 -4.76
CA LEU A 5 5.76 -6.94 -3.82
C LEU A 5 5.25 -5.82 -2.91
N ILE A 6 4.47 -4.87 -3.44
CA ILE A 6 3.87 -3.79 -2.65
C ILE A 6 2.92 -4.38 -1.59
N ALA A 7 2.07 -5.34 -1.98
CA ALA A 7 1.18 -6.03 -1.06
C ALA A 7 1.95 -6.80 0.03
N ALA A 8 3.02 -7.52 -0.35
CA ALA A 8 3.85 -8.26 0.60
C ALA A 8 4.58 -7.34 1.59
N ALA A 9 5.09 -6.20 1.12
CA ALA A 9 5.71 -5.19 1.98
C ALA A 9 4.72 -4.62 2.98
N ALA A 10 3.50 -4.28 2.55
CA ALA A 10 2.45 -3.78 3.43
C ALA A 10 2.08 -4.79 4.53
N VAL A 11 1.94 -6.09 4.18
CA VAL A 11 1.72 -7.16 5.17
C VAL A 11 2.86 -7.20 6.19
N ARG A 12 4.11 -7.13 5.72
CA ARG A 12 5.28 -7.21 6.60
C ARG A 12 5.38 -6.01 7.55
N ILE A 13 5.08 -4.80 7.06
CA ILE A 13 5.03 -3.59 7.89
C ILE A 13 4.00 -3.74 9.01
N GLN A 14 2.77 -4.14 8.69
CA GLN A 14 1.73 -4.35 9.71
C GLN A 14 2.05 -5.49 10.68
N THR A 15 2.85 -6.48 10.26
CA THR A 15 3.31 -7.57 11.14
C THR A 15 4.35 -7.07 12.14
N LEU A 16 5.26 -6.20 11.70
CA LEU A 16 6.32 -5.65 12.54
C LEU A 16 5.83 -4.47 13.41
N PHE A 17 4.83 -3.74 12.94
CA PHE A 17 4.23 -2.58 13.58
C PHE A 17 2.70 -2.72 13.58
N PRO A 18 2.12 -3.42 14.57
CA PRO A 18 0.68 -3.71 14.59
C PRO A 18 -0.21 -2.46 14.59
N ASP A 19 0.25 -1.39 15.24
CA ASP A 19 -0.51 -0.16 15.45
C ASP A 19 -0.39 0.85 14.28
N ILE A 20 0.49 0.59 13.30
CA ILE A 20 0.74 1.50 12.18
C ILE A 20 -0.53 1.80 11.37
N ALA A 21 -1.47 0.85 11.34
CA ALA A 21 -2.73 1.00 10.62
C ALA A 21 -3.69 1.98 11.31
N SER A 22 -3.66 2.03 12.65
CA SER A 22 -4.42 3.02 13.43
C SER A 22 -3.71 4.37 13.49
N GLU A 23 -2.37 4.37 13.50
CA GLU A 23 -1.57 5.60 13.47
C GLU A 23 -1.63 6.32 12.12
N GLN A 24 -1.79 5.57 11.03
CA GLN A 24 -1.76 6.07 9.64
C GLN A 24 -3.03 5.64 8.88
N PRO A 25 -4.22 6.13 9.30
CA PRO A 25 -5.51 5.71 8.74
C PRO A 25 -5.73 6.19 7.30
N GLU A 26 -4.99 7.21 6.85
CA GLU A 26 -5.05 7.74 5.49
C GLU A 26 -4.41 6.80 4.44
N ILE A 27 -3.58 5.85 4.88
CA ILE A 27 -3.04 4.80 4.03
C ILE A 27 -4.06 3.66 3.95
N ALA A 28 -4.48 3.30 2.74
CA ALA A 28 -5.49 2.28 2.51
C ALA A 28 -4.93 0.84 2.65
N TRP A 29 -4.39 0.49 3.82
CA TRP A 29 -3.70 -0.78 4.10
C TRP A 29 -4.46 -2.02 3.63
N ALA A 30 -5.77 -2.09 3.89
CA ALA A 30 -6.60 -3.21 3.49
C ALA A 30 -6.67 -3.37 1.96
N LYS A 31 -6.75 -2.25 1.20
CA LYS A 31 -6.74 -2.26 -0.26
C LYS A 31 -5.38 -2.73 -0.80
N ILE A 32 -4.29 -2.27 -0.19
CA ILE A 32 -2.92 -2.66 -0.57
C ILE A 32 -2.71 -4.17 -0.36
N ARG A 33 -3.26 -4.77 0.70
CA ARG A 33 -3.22 -6.23 0.89
C ARG A 33 -4.06 -6.97 -0.15
N GLY A 34 -5.23 -6.43 -0.51
CA GLY A 34 -6.13 -7.01 -1.51
C GLY A 34 -5.53 -7.07 -2.92
N LEU A 35 -4.55 -6.22 -3.23
CA LEU A 35 -3.89 -6.15 -4.53
C LEU A 35 -3.24 -7.47 -4.97
N ARG A 36 -2.75 -8.30 -4.04
CA ARG A 36 -2.21 -9.62 -4.37
C ARG A 36 -3.29 -10.51 -5.01
N ASN A 37 -4.49 -10.55 -4.42
CA ASN A 37 -5.56 -11.41 -4.90
C ASN A 37 -6.05 -10.96 -6.28
N LEU A 38 -6.14 -9.65 -6.48
CA LEU A 38 -6.54 -9.03 -7.74
C LEU A 38 -5.57 -9.43 -8.87
N VAL A 39 -4.27 -9.25 -8.65
CA VAL A 39 -3.24 -9.42 -9.70
C VAL A 39 -2.92 -10.89 -9.97
N VAL A 40 -3.03 -11.78 -8.97
CA VAL A 40 -2.67 -13.19 -9.13
C VAL A 40 -3.84 -14.04 -9.63
N HIS A 41 -5.07 -13.76 -9.20
CA HIS A 41 -6.21 -14.64 -9.45
C HIS A 41 -7.28 -14.06 -10.37
N GLN A 42 -7.27 -12.76 -10.64
CA GLN A 42 -8.35 -12.07 -11.36
C GLN A 42 -7.83 -11.16 -12.48
N TYR A 43 -6.59 -11.34 -12.93
CA TYR A 43 -5.96 -10.48 -13.94
C TYR A 43 -6.68 -10.52 -15.30
N ASP A 44 -7.35 -11.62 -15.60
CA ASP A 44 -8.12 -11.88 -16.82
C ASP A 44 -9.49 -11.16 -16.83
N ARG A 45 -10.04 -10.83 -15.65
CA ARG A 45 -11.34 -10.16 -15.47
C ARG A 45 -11.21 -8.75 -14.95
N LEU A 46 -10.00 -8.24 -14.95
CA LEU A 46 -9.65 -7.00 -14.28
C LEU A 46 -10.05 -5.82 -15.15
N ASP A 47 -10.78 -4.86 -14.57
CA ASP A 47 -11.08 -3.62 -15.26
C ASP A 47 -9.77 -2.81 -15.38
N TRP A 48 -9.27 -2.69 -16.60
CA TRP A 48 -8.03 -1.97 -16.90
C TRP A 48 -8.08 -0.51 -16.48
N ARG A 49 -9.26 0.11 -16.39
CA ARG A 49 -9.41 1.47 -15.87
C ARG A 49 -9.00 1.55 -14.40
N ILE A 50 -9.35 0.55 -13.60
CA ILE A 50 -8.96 0.49 -12.19
C ILE A 50 -7.45 0.39 -12.06
N ILE A 51 -6.78 -0.43 -12.89
CA ILE A 51 -5.31 -0.53 -12.87
C ILE A 51 -4.67 0.78 -13.30
N TRP A 52 -5.20 1.38 -14.38
CA TRP A 52 -4.70 2.66 -14.86
C TRP A 52 -4.81 3.75 -13.79
N ASP A 53 -5.96 3.89 -13.15
CA ASP A 53 -6.17 4.85 -12.06
C ASP A 53 -5.30 4.54 -10.85
N THR A 54 -5.13 3.27 -10.51
CA THR A 54 -4.24 2.83 -9.42
C THR A 54 -2.81 3.28 -9.69
N VAL A 55 -2.32 3.11 -10.92
CA VAL A 55 -0.96 3.50 -11.31
C VAL A 55 -0.80 5.01 -11.36
N GLN A 56 -1.78 5.73 -11.91
CA GLN A 56 -1.70 7.17 -12.14
C GLN A 56 -1.98 8.01 -10.88
N SER A 57 -2.83 7.52 -9.97
CA SER A 57 -3.34 8.31 -8.85
C SER A 57 -2.99 7.70 -7.50
N ASP A 58 -3.35 6.43 -7.26
CA ASP A 58 -3.23 5.82 -5.93
C ASP A 58 -1.77 5.53 -5.55
N LEU A 59 -0.97 5.00 -6.48
CA LEU A 59 0.45 4.72 -6.20
C LEU A 59 1.26 5.99 -5.94
N PRO A 60 1.18 7.07 -6.74
CA PRO A 60 1.87 8.32 -6.42
C PRO A 60 1.44 8.92 -5.08
N ARG A 61 0.15 8.79 -4.72
CA ARG A 61 -0.36 9.20 -3.41
C ARG A 61 0.27 8.37 -2.30
N LEU A 62 0.29 7.04 -2.44
CA LEU A 62 0.87 6.12 -1.47
C LEU A 62 2.36 6.43 -1.24
N VAL A 63 3.11 6.70 -2.31
CA VAL A 63 4.53 7.10 -2.22
C VAL A 63 4.68 8.37 -1.37
N ARG A 64 3.85 9.40 -1.61
CA ARG A 64 3.88 10.63 -0.78
C ARG A 64 3.59 10.35 0.70
N GLN A 65 2.59 9.52 0.98
CA GLN A 65 2.25 9.13 2.36
C GLN A 65 3.41 8.39 3.04
N ILE A 66 4.03 7.42 2.37
CA ILE A 66 5.20 6.70 2.91
C ILE A 66 6.39 7.64 3.13
N HIS A 67 6.60 8.62 2.26
CA HIS A 67 7.65 9.63 2.48
C HIS A 67 7.39 10.47 3.74
N GLN A 68 6.14 10.77 4.07
CA GLN A 68 5.78 11.45 5.31
C GLN A 68 6.05 10.56 6.53
N LEU A 69 5.86 9.24 6.42
CA LEU A 69 6.24 8.28 7.47
C LEU A 69 7.74 8.19 7.73
N ARG A 70 8.59 8.62 6.79
CA ARG A 70 10.06 8.70 6.96
C ARG A 70 10.50 10.00 7.62
N HIS A 71 9.59 10.95 7.79
CA HIS A 71 9.75 12.12 8.64
C HIS A 71 8.83 12.05 9.88
N PRO A 72 8.75 10.92 10.62
CA PRO A 72 8.23 11.03 11.96
C PRO A 72 9.28 11.83 12.74
N ASN A 73 8.88 12.59 13.75
CA ASN A 73 9.86 13.11 14.69
C ASN A 73 10.76 11.96 15.18
N ILE A 74 11.99 11.89 14.66
CA ILE A 74 13.10 11.21 15.32
C ILE A 74 13.51 12.17 16.44
N GLN A 75 12.60 12.42 17.37
CA GLN A 75 12.89 13.07 18.64
C GLN A 75 12.69 12.03 19.72
N GLY A 76 13.80 11.80 20.42
CA GLY A 76 14.08 10.69 21.33
C GLY A 76 15.40 10.08 20.85
N GLU A 77 16.58 10.45 21.37
CA GLU A 77 16.93 10.56 22.80
C GLU A 77 16.32 9.45 23.66
#